data_AF-A0A2T3A124-F1
#
_entry.id   AF-A0A2T3A124-F1
#
_cell.length_a   1.000
_cell.length_b   1.000
_cell.length_c   1.000
_cell.angle_alpha   90.00
_cell.angle_beta   90.00
_cell.angle_gamma   90.00
#
_symmetry.space_group_name_H-M   'P 1'
#
loop_
_entity.id
_entity.type
_entity.pdbx_description
1 polymer ?
#
loop_
_entity_poly.entity_id
_entity_poly.type
_entity_poly.pdbx_seq_one_letter_code
_entity_poly.pdbx_strand_id
1 'polypeptide(L)'
;MARCSSLDVALLRAPWIFLLLCWLPWSAAFPPTLPREDEAISTVPDYVTRFAPLLWLHSEDPFRPADILQHVRHTTPAVQFQPMAGLPDLDLDSLAWLNDQAGSTQGPVALTANDDITALPEWLLGETPDAHGALHNSTACVVVLVPSARDPVVVDAFYFYFYSYDRGANITQVLPPLKSLLDDIADGMHYGNHVGDWEHNMVRFRNGTPVGIYYSQHSDGSAYDWDDETLSLTGERPVVYSAYGSHANWAFPGDHIHDEVLVDYCDAGQLWDPVSMAYFYRFDPTTTKLTRIYPPGLPNGSNFTSFLHYSGLWGDLQYPDDHPRQKTVPYFGLKRYVSGPTGPMTKQLVRKGLFPDDRGRKSWLQWAVGVFMSLYPCCFRGWRAWLSGAVFVGLLTSFVLAFIFAVTRHRASRTGYKKVDAGVDVPLETLEYRDDINSGAVDDAFRR
;
A
#
# COMPACT_ATOMS: atom_id res chain seq x y z
N MET A 1 -17.90 19.91 81.01
CA MET A 1 -16.44 19.66 81.09
C MET A 1 -15.81 20.45 79.94
N ALA A 2 -15.52 21.75 80.09
CA ALA A 2 -14.32 22.36 80.72
C ALA A 2 -13.01 21.86 80.08
N ARG A 3 -12.06 22.65 79.57
CA ARG A 3 -11.74 24.11 79.45
C ARG A 3 -10.64 24.21 78.35
N CYS A 4 -10.57 25.26 77.51
CA CYS A 4 -9.73 26.48 77.62
C CYS A 4 -8.22 26.19 77.80
N SER A 5 -7.22 26.90 77.26
CA SER A 5 -6.99 28.26 76.69
C SER A 5 -5.45 28.32 76.40
N SER A 6 -4.84 29.16 75.54
CA SER A 6 -4.55 30.61 75.66
C SER A 6 -3.62 30.98 74.48
N LEU A 7 -3.85 32.02 73.67
CA LEU A 7 -3.61 33.48 73.87
C LEU A 7 -2.13 33.91 73.85
N ASP A 8 -1.80 34.77 72.87
CA ASP A 8 -0.98 36.00 72.92
C ASP A 8 -1.09 36.61 71.49
N VAL A 9 -1.76 37.73 71.17
CA VAL A 9 -1.83 39.13 71.64
C VAL A 9 -0.53 39.92 71.51
N ALA A 10 -0.60 40.93 70.64
CA ALA A 10 -0.01 42.29 70.71
C ALA A 10 0.84 42.65 69.47
N LEU A 11 0.32 43.48 68.55
CA LEU A 11 0.35 44.97 68.59
C LEU A 11 1.70 45.55 68.13
N LEU A 12 1.73 46.23 66.97
CA LEU A 12 2.01 47.67 66.82
C LEU A 12 2.63 48.08 65.46
N ARG A 13 2.06 49.17 64.93
CA ARG A 13 2.70 50.28 64.18
C ARG A 13 2.97 50.11 62.68
N ALA A 14 2.15 50.80 61.88
CA ALA A 14 2.63 51.59 60.73
C ALA A 14 3.50 52.76 61.25
N PRO A 15 4.50 53.27 60.50
CA PRO A 15 4.23 54.16 59.36
C PRO A 15 5.19 54.06 58.14
N TRP A 16 4.65 54.38 56.96
CA TRP A 16 5.25 55.14 55.84
C TRP A 16 6.78 55.09 55.63
N ILE A 17 7.25 54.60 54.47
CA ILE A 17 8.44 55.15 53.78
C ILE A 17 8.62 54.62 52.33
N PHE A 18 8.76 55.58 51.42
CA PHE A 18 9.35 55.60 50.07
C PHE A 18 8.81 54.71 48.92
N LEU A 19 8.11 55.39 48.02
CA LEU A 19 8.14 55.18 46.56
C LEU A 19 9.59 55.03 46.06
N LEU A 20 9.92 53.85 45.54
CA LEU A 20 11.07 53.64 44.66
C LEU A 20 10.53 53.15 43.31
N LEU A 21 10.45 54.10 42.37
CA LEU A 21 10.33 53.84 40.95
C LEU A 21 11.62 53.16 40.47
N CYS A 22 11.70 51.84 40.60
CA CYS A 22 12.71 51.07 39.88
C CYS A 22 12.29 50.95 38.42
N TRP A 23 12.91 51.78 37.58
CA TRP A 23 13.03 51.53 36.15
C TRP A 23 13.83 50.24 35.97
N LEU A 24 13.14 49.11 35.79
CA LEU A 24 13.75 47.92 35.20
C LEU A 24 13.86 48.19 33.70
N PRO A 25 15.05 48.10 33.09
CA PRO A 25 15.13 48.08 31.65
C PRO A 25 14.38 46.83 31.21
N TRP A 26 13.38 47.03 30.36
CA TRP A 26 12.80 45.97 29.56
C TRP A 26 13.94 45.42 28.71
N SER A 27 14.64 44.41 29.22
CA SER A 27 15.42 43.53 28.39
C SER A 27 14.41 42.92 27.44
N ALA A 28 14.33 43.47 26.22
CA ALA A 28 13.74 42.78 25.12
C ALA A 28 14.49 41.45 25.04
N ALA A 29 13.90 40.41 25.63
CA ALA A 29 14.26 39.06 25.33
C ALA A 29 13.96 38.94 23.83
N PHE A 30 15.01 39.09 23.03
CA PHE A 30 14.95 38.70 21.63
C PHE A 30 14.37 37.28 21.63
N PRO A 31 13.31 37.00 20.86
CA PRO A 31 12.91 35.63 20.65
C PRO A 31 14.17 34.86 20.25
N PRO A 32 14.37 33.61 20.71
CA PRO A 32 15.49 32.82 20.25
C PRO A 32 15.49 32.90 18.73
N THR A 33 16.56 33.46 18.17
CA THR A 33 16.78 33.49 16.73
C THR A 33 16.65 32.05 16.29
N LEU A 34 15.60 31.75 15.53
CA LEU A 34 15.49 30.48 14.84
C LEU A 34 16.83 30.25 14.11
N PRO A 35 17.41 29.04 14.20
CA PRO A 35 18.65 28.75 13.48
C PRO A 35 18.50 29.20 12.04
N ARG A 36 19.44 30.04 11.61
CA ARG A 36 19.56 30.50 10.24
C ARG A 36 19.59 29.27 9.34
N GLU A 37 18.77 29.28 8.30
CA GLU A 37 18.42 28.16 7.39
C GLU A 37 19.60 27.52 6.60
N ASP A 38 20.85 27.80 6.97
CA ASP A 38 22.05 27.43 6.19
C ASP A 38 23.15 26.68 6.98
N GLU A 39 22.97 26.37 8.27
CA GLU A 39 23.73 25.26 8.86
C GLU A 39 23.08 23.96 8.39
N ALA A 40 23.48 23.52 7.20
CA ALA A 40 23.11 22.24 6.64
C ALA A 40 23.28 21.17 7.72
N ILE A 41 22.14 20.65 8.22
CA ILE A 41 22.09 19.47 9.09
C ILE A 41 22.84 18.36 8.34
N SER A 42 24.11 18.21 8.65
CA SER A 42 25.00 17.16 8.12
C SER A 42 24.85 15.86 8.90
N THR A 43 24.13 15.93 10.02
CA THR A 43 23.90 14.84 10.95
C THR A 43 22.49 14.28 10.81
N VAL A 44 22.33 12.98 11.03
CA VAL A 44 21.00 12.36 11.12
C VAL A 44 20.30 12.86 12.40
N PRO A 45 19.09 13.43 12.33
CA PRO A 45 18.35 13.81 13.54
C PRO A 45 17.95 12.58 14.36
N ASP A 46 18.10 12.63 15.69
CA ASP A 46 17.87 11.49 16.60
C ASP A 46 16.48 10.86 16.47
N TYR A 47 15.44 11.67 16.18
CA TYR A 47 14.08 11.16 16.04
C TYR A 47 13.93 10.20 14.84
N VAL A 48 14.78 10.33 13.81
CA VAL A 48 14.74 9.49 12.61
C VAL A 48 15.12 8.06 12.93
N THR A 49 16.12 7.84 13.78
CA THR A 49 16.54 6.50 14.19
C THR A 49 15.72 6.00 15.38
N ARG A 50 15.36 6.88 16.33
CA ARG A 50 14.55 6.53 17.51
C ARG A 50 13.16 6.00 17.15
N PHE A 51 12.52 6.55 16.13
CA PHE A 51 11.19 6.15 15.67
C PHE A 51 11.24 5.32 14.37
N ALA A 52 12.43 4.83 13.98
CA ALA A 52 12.58 4.01 12.78
C ALA A 52 11.77 2.71 12.89
N PRO A 53 11.19 2.18 11.82
CA PRO A 53 10.52 0.90 11.85
C PRO A 53 11.45 -0.26 12.22
N LEU A 54 10.89 -1.30 12.81
CA LEU A 54 11.51 -2.61 13.05
C LEU A 54 10.76 -3.65 12.22
N LEU A 55 11.49 -4.49 11.49
CA LEU A 55 10.90 -5.45 10.57
C LEU A 55 11.00 -6.87 11.13
N TRP A 56 9.86 -7.54 11.21
CA TRP A 56 9.81 -9.00 11.26
C TRP A 56 9.84 -9.54 9.83
N LEU A 57 10.94 -10.20 9.49
CA LEU A 57 11.06 -10.97 8.26
C LEU A 57 10.35 -12.30 8.46
N HIS A 58 9.57 -12.74 7.46
CA HIS A 58 8.84 -13.99 7.57
C HIS A 58 9.79 -15.17 7.88
N SER A 59 9.39 -16.04 8.80
CA SER A 59 10.23 -17.10 9.37
C SER A 59 10.81 -18.04 8.32
N GLU A 60 9.99 -18.39 7.31
CA GLU A 60 10.37 -19.31 6.24
C GLU A 60 10.99 -18.66 5.01
N ASP A 61 11.11 -17.33 4.95
CA ASP A 61 11.63 -16.66 3.75
C ASP A 61 13.14 -16.86 3.60
N PRO A 62 13.64 -17.49 2.52
CA PRO A 62 15.08 -17.58 2.32
C PRO A 62 15.69 -16.27 1.78
N PHE A 63 14.87 -15.32 1.28
CA PHE A 63 15.33 -14.06 0.73
C PHE A 63 15.34 -13.00 1.82
N ARG A 64 16.55 -12.58 2.19
CA ARG A 64 16.82 -11.65 3.29
C ARG A 64 17.31 -10.31 2.74
N PRO A 65 17.34 -9.25 3.56
CA PRO A 65 17.87 -7.96 3.15
C PRO A 65 19.26 -8.09 2.54
N ALA A 66 19.49 -7.46 1.40
CA ALA A 66 20.68 -7.68 0.58
C ALA A 66 21.51 -6.39 0.43
N ASP A 67 22.83 -6.54 0.30
CA ASP A 67 23.72 -5.41 0.07
C ASP A 67 23.51 -4.80 -1.32
N ILE A 68 23.21 -3.50 -1.36
CA ILE A 68 22.89 -2.77 -2.59
C ILE A 68 24.08 -2.75 -3.55
N LEU A 69 25.32 -2.62 -3.05
CA LEU A 69 26.51 -2.59 -3.90
C LEU A 69 26.86 -3.98 -4.45
N GLN A 70 26.74 -5.03 -3.62
CA GLN A 70 26.93 -6.40 -4.11
C GLN A 70 25.91 -6.74 -5.20
N HIS A 71 24.65 -6.34 -5.04
CA HIS A 71 23.65 -6.51 -6.09
C HIS A 71 24.10 -5.90 -7.41
N VAL A 72 24.53 -4.63 -7.42
CA VAL A 72 25.04 -3.97 -8.63
C VAL A 72 26.21 -4.76 -9.26
N ARG A 73 27.13 -5.28 -8.44
CA ARG A 73 28.29 -6.08 -8.90
C ARG A 73 27.93 -7.44 -9.50
N HIS A 74 26.76 -7.99 -9.16
CA HIS A 74 26.24 -9.23 -9.72
C HIS A 74 25.35 -9.03 -10.95
N THR A 75 25.29 -7.80 -11.48
CA THR A 75 24.49 -7.46 -12.66
C THR A 75 25.34 -6.88 -13.78
N THR A 76 24.82 -6.99 -15.00
CA THR A 76 25.31 -6.28 -16.19
C THR A 76 24.17 -5.45 -16.76
N PRO A 77 24.35 -4.14 -16.99
CA PRO A 77 23.34 -3.32 -17.66
C PRO A 77 23.02 -3.85 -19.06
N ALA A 78 21.73 -4.02 -19.35
CA ALA A 78 21.23 -4.46 -20.63
C ALA A 78 20.04 -3.62 -21.08
N VAL A 79 19.85 -3.54 -22.39
CA VAL A 79 18.68 -2.92 -23.02
C VAL A 79 18.13 -3.91 -24.04
N GLN A 80 16.83 -4.18 -24.00
CA GLN A 80 16.18 -5.18 -24.88
C GLN A 80 16.88 -6.56 -24.87
N PHE A 81 17.23 -7.05 -23.69
CA PHE A 81 17.97 -8.31 -23.48
C PHE A 81 19.38 -8.36 -24.08
N GLN A 82 19.94 -7.22 -24.52
CA GLN A 82 21.30 -7.13 -25.03
C GLN A 82 22.19 -6.42 -24.01
N PRO A 83 23.27 -7.06 -23.52
CA PRO A 83 24.24 -6.42 -22.64
C PRO A 83 24.88 -5.19 -23.28
N MET A 84 25.08 -4.13 -22.49
CA MET A 84 25.79 -2.94 -22.91
C MET A 84 27.31 -3.15 -22.84
N ALA A 85 28.04 -2.66 -23.84
CA ALA A 85 29.50 -2.76 -23.91
C ALA A 85 30.18 -1.40 -23.64
N GLY A 86 31.44 -1.43 -23.21
CA GLY A 86 32.24 -0.21 -23.01
C GLY A 86 31.81 0.63 -21.81
N LEU A 87 31.18 0.00 -20.81
CA LEU A 87 30.74 0.66 -19.58
C LEU A 87 31.94 1.04 -18.70
N PRO A 88 31.87 2.16 -17.97
CA PRO A 88 32.79 2.43 -16.87
C PRO A 88 32.55 1.44 -15.71
N ASP A 89 33.44 1.42 -14.72
CA ASP A 89 33.19 0.69 -13.47
C ASP A 89 31.93 1.26 -12.79
N LEU A 90 30.92 0.40 -12.62
CA LEU A 90 29.64 0.78 -12.03
C LEU A 90 29.61 0.50 -10.54
N ASP A 91 29.24 1.51 -9.77
CA ASP A 91 29.06 1.46 -8.32
C ASP A 91 27.96 2.44 -7.87
N LEU A 92 27.85 2.66 -6.55
CA LEU A 92 26.83 3.53 -5.97
C LEU A 92 27.03 5.03 -6.29
N ASP A 93 28.19 5.43 -6.80
CA ASP A 93 28.54 6.80 -7.22
C ASP A 93 28.50 6.99 -8.75
N SER A 94 28.46 5.92 -9.56
CA SER A 94 28.42 6.02 -11.03
C SER A 94 27.13 5.50 -11.69
N LEU A 95 26.26 4.77 -10.98
CA LEU A 95 25.10 4.10 -11.57
C LEU A 95 24.14 5.00 -12.39
N ALA A 96 23.87 6.23 -11.94
CA ALA A 96 22.97 7.15 -12.65
C ALA A 96 23.48 7.57 -14.04
N TRP A 97 24.76 7.38 -14.34
CA TRP A 97 25.30 7.60 -15.68
C TRP A 97 24.55 6.78 -16.76
N LEU A 98 24.01 5.62 -16.38
CA LEU A 98 23.20 4.77 -17.25
C LEU A 98 21.90 5.45 -17.71
N ASN A 99 21.38 6.43 -16.96
CA ASN A 99 20.16 7.15 -17.35
C ASN A 99 20.32 7.88 -18.70
N ASP A 100 21.54 8.36 -18.99
CA ASP A 100 21.84 9.09 -20.22
C ASP A 100 22.13 8.16 -21.41
N GLN A 101 22.25 6.84 -21.18
CA GLN A 101 22.65 5.89 -22.21
C GLN A 101 21.47 5.23 -22.93
N ALA A 102 20.31 5.10 -22.28
CA ALA A 102 19.11 4.62 -22.95
C ALA A 102 18.47 5.75 -23.76
N GLY A 103 18.54 5.65 -25.09
CA GLY A 103 17.71 6.48 -25.95
C GLY A 103 16.23 6.20 -25.69
N SER A 104 15.38 7.23 -25.78
CA SER A 104 13.92 7.16 -25.61
C SER A 104 13.20 6.10 -26.46
N THR A 105 13.88 5.53 -27.46
CA THR A 105 13.38 4.50 -28.38
C THR A 105 13.80 3.07 -28.02
N GLN A 106 14.74 2.87 -27.08
CA GLN A 106 15.32 1.55 -26.81
C GLN A 106 14.78 0.88 -25.54
N GLY A 107 13.98 1.58 -24.73
CA GLY A 107 13.44 1.04 -23.46
C GLY A 107 14.39 1.27 -22.28
N PRO A 108 13.98 0.90 -21.06
CA PRO A 108 14.78 1.16 -19.86
C PRO A 108 16.05 0.32 -19.85
N VAL A 109 17.13 0.86 -19.28
CA VAL A 109 18.31 0.07 -18.89
C VAL A 109 17.90 -0.83 -17.73
N ALA A 110 18.23 -2.12 -17.81
CA ALA A 110 17.95 -3.12 -16.80
C ALA A 110 19.26 -3.67 -16.21
N LEU A 111 19.37 -3.71 -14.88
CA LEU A 111 20.46 -4.39 -14.18
C LEU A 111 20.22 -5.90 -14.22
N THR A 112 20.62 -6.52 -15.32
CA THR A 112 20.33 -7.94 -15.61
C THR A 112 21.30 -8.83 -14.85
N ALA A 113 20.80 -9.87 -14.18
CA ALA A 113 21.64 -10.79 -13.41
C ALA A 113 22.70 -11.47 -14.28
N ASN A 114 23.93 -11.58 -13.76
CA ASN A 114 25.01 -12.31 -14.45
C ASN A 114 24.86 -13.83 -14.37
N ASP A 115 24.20 -14.31 -13.31
CA ASP A 115 24.03 -15.72 -12.98
C ASP A 115 22.64 -16.24 -13.38
N ASP A 116 22.50 -17.56 -13.51
CA ASP A 116 21.18 -18.17 -13.70
C ASP A 116 20.35 -18.09 -12.40
N ILE A 117 19.40 -17.16 -12.37
CA ILE A 117 18.52 -16.91 -11.22
C ILE A 117 17.70 -18.14 -10.80
N THR A 118 17.51 -19.12 -11.69
CA THR A 118 16.78 -20.35 -11.35
C THR A 118 17.59 -21.30 -10.47
N ALA A 119 18.91 -21.11 -10.42
CA ALA A 119 19.79 -21.82 -9.49
C ALA A 119 19.86 -21.17 -8.10
N LEU A 120 19.21 -20.01 -7.91
CA LEU A 120 19.20 -19.22 -6.67
C LEU A 120 20.63 -19.01 -6.10
N PRO A 121 21.51 -18.31 -6.85
CA PRO A 121 22.86 -18.01 -6.36
C PRO A 121 22.83 -17.24 -5.04
N GLU A 122 23.85 -17.44 -4.21
CA GLU A 122 23.90 -17.00 -2.81
C GLU A 122 23.61 -15.50 -2.62
N TRP A 123 24.06 -14.65 -3.55
CA TRP A 123 23.84 -13.20 -3.48
C TRP A 123 22.37 -12.77 -3.58
N LEU A 124 21.48 -13.64 -4.10
CA LEU A 124 20.03 -13.41 -4.10
C LEU A 124 19.42 -13.61 -2.71
N LEU A 125 20.04 -14.43 -1.86
CA LEU A 125 19.52 -14.78 -0.53
C LEU A 125 19.73 -13.68 0.51
N GLY A 126 20.65 -12.73 0.26
CA GLY A 126 20.95 -11.65 1.19
C GLY A 126 21.61 -12.11 2.49
N GLU A 127 21.55 -11.29 3.53
CA GLU A 127 22.13 -11.57 4.84
C GLU A 127 21.03 -11.73 5.90
N THR A 128 21.09 -12.83 6.66
CA THR A 128 20.18 -13.03 7.80
C THR A 128 20.63 -12.16 8.97
N PRO A 129 19.76 -11.28 9.52
CA PRO A 129 20.08 -10.50 10.70
C PRO A 129 20.41 -11.37 11.92
N ASP A 130 21.25 -10.86 12.80
CA ASP A 130 21.57 -11.54 14.06
C ASP A 130 20.42 -11.52 15.08
N ALA A 131 20.65 -12.06 16.28
CA ALA A 131 19.64 -12.10 17.34
C ALA A 131 19.18 -10.72 17.85
N HIS A 132 19.93 -9.66 17.55
CA HIS A 132 19.59 -8.27 17.86
C HIS A 132 19.00 -7.54 16.64
N GLY A 133 18.86 -8.23 15.51
CA GLY A 133 18.37 -7.70 14.25
C GLY A 133 19.40 -6.90 13.47
N ALA A 134 20.70 -6.98 13.79
CA ALA A 134 21.72 -6.27 13.03
C ALA A 134 22.23 -7.08 11.83
N LEU A 135 22.49 -6.38 10.73
CA LEU A 135 23.34 -6.86 9.63
C LEU A 135 24.79 -6.43 9.88
N HIS A 136 25.74 -7.25 9.46
CA HIS A 136 27.18 -7.01 9.69
C HIS A 136 27.96 -6.77 8.40
N ASN A 137 27.50 -7.33 7.28
CA ASN A 137 28.23 -7.27 6.01
C ASN A 137 27.44 -6.57 4.89
N SER A 138 26.15 -6.29 5.11
CA SER A 138 25.24 -5.79 4.09
C SER A 138 24.58 -4.47 4.48
N THR A 139 24.71 -3.45 3.62
CA THR A 139 23.92 -2.23 3.72
C THR A 139 22.68 -2.35 2.85
N ALA A 140 21.59 -2.82 3.45
CA ALA A 140 20.31 -3.11 2.78
C ALA A 140 19.23 -2.04 2.99
N CYS A 141 19.53 -0.98 3.76
CA CYS A 141 18.59 0.09 4.06
C CYS A 141 19.07 1.44 3.56
N VAL A 142 18.14 2.24 3.03
CA VAL A 142 18.35 3.65 2.71
C VAL A 142 17.30 4.51 3.38
N VAL A 143 17.73 5.50 4.15
CA VAL A 143 16.86 6.48 4.79
C VAL A 143 16.95 7.81 4.05
N VAL A 144 15.82 8.31 3.54
CA VAL A 144 15.75 9.60 2.84
C VAL A 144 14.83 10.55 3.59
N LEU A 145 15.40 11.65 4.07
CA LEU A 145 14.66 12.74 4.72
C LEU A 145 14.21 13.76 3.68
N VAL A 146 12.91 14.00 3.62
CA VAL A 146 12.25 14.90 2.70
C VAL A 146 11.50 15.98 3.50
N PRO A 147 12.12 17.15 3.72
CA PRO A 147 11.42 18.29 4.30
C PRO A 147 10.27 18.73 3.39
N SER A 148 9.14 19.12 3.98
CA SER A 148 8.03 19.66 3.22
C SER A 148 8.35 21.07 2.72
N ALA A 149 8.22 21.29 1.41
CA ALA A 149 8.34 22.62 0.82
C ALA A 149 7.18 23.57 1.22
N ARG A 150 6.11 23.04 1.84
CA ARG A 150 4.90 23.82 2.19
C ARG A 150 4.74 24.08 3.68
N ASP A 151 5.28 23.19 4.51
CA ASP A 151 5.23 23.32 5.96
C ASP A 151 6.60 22.98 6.54
N PRO A 152 7.40 23.98 6.98
CA PRO A 152 8.77 23.77 7.40
C PRO A 152 8.89 22.91 8.67
N VAL A 153 7.80 22.69 9.41
CA VAL A 153 7.83 21.79 10.58
C VAL A 153 7.57 20.33 10.21
N VAL A 154 7.25 20.03 8.94
CA VAL A 154 6.96 18.67 8.47
C VAL A 154 8.16 18.09 7.73
N VAL A 155 8.55 16.88 8.11
CA VAL A 155 9.58 16.09 7.43
C VAL A 155 9.06 14.67 7.25
N ASP A 156 9.11 14.16 6.03
CA ASP A 156 8.85 12.76 5.74
C ASP A 156 10.18 12.00 5.73
N ALA A 157 10.31 10.93 6.51
CA ALA A 157 11.45 10.02 6.46
C ALA A 157 11.02 8.72 5.77
N PHE A 158 11.62 8.45 4.62
CA PHE A 158 11.44 7.19 3.91
C PHE A 158 12.50 6.20 4.37
N TYR A 159 12.10 4.98 4.72
CA TYR A 159 12.95 3.87 5.07
C TYR A 159 12.80 2.83 3.98
N PHE A 160 13.71 2.83 3.01
CA PHE A 160 13.75 1.88 1.90
C PHE A 160 14.52 0.63 2.31
N TYR A 161 13.97 -0.52 1.97
CA TYR A 161 14.53 -1.84 2.22
C TYR A 161 14.82 -2.50 0.88
N PHE A 162 15.99 -3.11 0.77
CA PHE A 162 16.43 -3.73 -0.46
C PHE A 162 16.60 -5.24 -0.30
N TYR A 163 16.03 -5.98 -1.25
CA TYR A 163 16.24 -7.42 -1.41
C TYR A 163 16.78 -7.67 -2.82
N SER A 164 17.70 -8.63 -2.96
CA SER A 164 18.24 -8.95 -4.29
C SER A 164 17.27 -9.79 -5.13
N TYR A 165 16.25 -10.37 -4.52
CA TYR A 165 15.28 -11.22 -5.21
C TYR A 165 13.94 -11.21 -4.50
N ASP A 166 12.90 -10.91 -5.25
CA ASP A 166 11.51 -11.18 -4.88
C ASP A 166 11.10 -12.49 -5.56
N ARG A 167 10.69 -13.47 -4.78
CA ARG A 167 10.21 -14.76 -5.33
C ARG A 167 8.74 -14.68 -5.72
N GLY A 168 8.03 -13.68 -5.27
CA GLY A 168 6.63 -13.44 -5.54
C GLY A 168 5.74 -14.44 -4.82
N ALA A 169 4.44 -14.26 -5.04
CA ALA A 169 3.43 -15.05 -4.36
C ALA A 169 3.43 -16.49 -4.89
N ASN A 170 3.32 -17.45 -3.98
CA ASN A 170 3.10 -18.84 -4.31
C ASN A 170 1.67 -19.03 -4.85
N ILE A 171 1.46 -19.84 -5.90
CA ILE A 171 0.11 -20.06 -6.47
C ILE A 171 -0.87 -20.67 -5.45
N THR A 172 -0.36 -21.35 -4.42
CA THR A 172 -1.16 -21.87 -3.31
C THR A 172 -1.72 -20.76 -2.40
N GLN A 173 -1.23 -19.53 -2.53
CA GLN A 173 -1.71 -18.30 -1.87
C GLN A 173 -2.95 -17.69 -2.54
N VAL A 174 -3.62 -18.38 -3.48
CA VAL A 174 -4.86 -17.89 -4.07
C VAL A 174 -6.07 -18.35 -3.27
N LEU A 175 -7.03 -17.45 -3.02
CA LEU A 175 -8.25 -17.81 -2.28
C LEU A 175 -9.21 -18.74 -3.06
N PRO A 176 -9.95 -19.63 -2.36
CA PRO A 176 -11.10 -20.34 -2.94
C PRO A 176 -12.22 -19.37 -3.39
N PRO A 177 -13.04 -19.73 -4.40
CA PRO A 177 -12.94 -20.92 -5.26
C PRO A 177 -11.93 -20.75 -6.40
N LEU A 178 -11.26 -19.61 -6.51
CA LEU A 178 -10.37 -19.30 -7.65
C LEU A 178 -9.20 -20.28 -7.72
N LYS A 179 -8.76 -20.85 -6.59
CA LYS A 179 -7.82 -21.99 -6.58
C LYS A 179 -8.23 -23.12 -7.54
N SER A 180 -9.52 -23.44 -7.67
CA SER A 180 -10.01 -24.49 -8.59
C SER A 180 -9.86 -24.13 -10.07
N LEU A 181 -9.73 -22.85 -10.41
CA LEU A 181 -9.41 -22.40 -11.77
C LEU A 181 -7.91 -22.57 -12.09
N LEU A 182 -7.13 -23.00 -11.10
CA LEU A 182 -5.66 -23.10 -11.14
C LEU A 182 -5.19 -24.55 -10.92
N ASP A 183 -6.09 -25.53 -10.94
CA ASP A 183 -5.79 -26.95 -10.65
C ASP A 183 -4.75 -27.57 -11.62
N ASP A 184 -4.57 -27.00 -12.82
CA ASP A 184 -3.56 -27.41 -13.80
C ASP A 184 -2.17 -26.76 -13.60
N ILE A 185 -2.02 -25.90 -12.59
CA ILE A 185 -0.76 -25.21 -12.28
C ILE A 185 0.03 -26.02 -11.26
N ALA A 186 1.35 -26.17 -11.49
CA ALA A 186 2.19 -26.94 -10.59
C ALA A 186 2.17 -26.36 -9.17
N ASP A 187 1.84 -27.21 -8.19
CA ASP A 187 1.92 -26.89 -6.77
C ASP A 187 3.31 -26.36 -6.41
N GLY A 188 3.35 -25.31 -5.59
CA GLY A 188 4.60 -24.69 -5.14
C GLY A 188 5.24 -23.73 -6.15
N MET A 189 4.62 -23.48 -7.31
CA MET A 189 5.09 -22.45 -8.25
C MET A 189 4.83 -21.05 -7.70
N HIS A 190 5.80 -20.15 -7.84
CA HIS A 190 5.65 -18.73 -7.51
C HIS A 190 5.46 -17.87 -8.75
N TYR A 191 4.77 -16.74 -8.60
CA TYR A 191 4.44 -15.77 -9.65
C TYR A 191 4.77 -14.35 -9.21
N GLY A 192 5.20 -13.51 -10.15
CA GLY A 192 5.72 -12.17 -9.86
C GLY A 192 7.20 -12.15 -9.49
N ASN A 193 7.95 -13.23 -9.73
CA ASN A 193 9.37 -13.32 -9.39
C ASN A 193 10.15 -12.23 -10.14
N HIS A 194 11.02 -11.50 -9.44
CA HIS A 194 11.94 -10.57 -10.08
C HIS A 194 13.25 -10.43 -9.30
N VAL A 195 14.34 -10.20 -10.04
CA VAL A 195 15.61 -9.77 -9.45
C VAL A 195 15.46 -8.32 -9.00
N GLY A 196 16.03 -8.02 -7.84
CA GLY A 196 15.99 -6.73 -7.17
C GLY A 196 14.60 -6.38 -6.66
N ASP A 197 14.52 -5.81 -5.46
CA ASP A 197 13.25 -5.42 -4.89
C ASP A 197 13.42 -4.25 -3.91
N TRP A 198 12.52 -3.28 -4.01
CA TRP A 198 12.52 -2.04 -3.24
C TRP A 198 11.18 -1.84 -2.56
N GLU A 199 11.17 -2.15 -1.28
CA GLU A 199 10.07 -1.95 -0.35
C GLU A 199 10.36 -0.75 0.56
N HIS A 200 9.35 -0.13 1.17
CA HIS A 200 9.57 0.99 2.07
C HIS A 200 8.45 1.28 3.07
N ASN A 201 8.84 1.87 4.20
CA ASN A 201 7.92 2.67 5.01
C ASN A 201 8.21 4.16 4.81
N MET A 202 7.21 5.00 5.11
CA MET A 202 7.42 6.43 5.29
C MET A 202 6.82 6.87 6.61
N VAL A 203 7.62 7.48 7.48
CA VAL A 203 7.14 8.10 8.71
C VAL A 203 7.10 9.61 8.53
N ARG A 204 5.94 10.21 8.78
CA ARG A 204 5.78 11.66 8.78
C ARG A 204 6.03 12.20 10.17
N PHE A 205 6.91 13.18 10.27
CA PHE A 205 7.21 13.90 11.50
C PHE A 205 6.69 15.33 11.42
N ARG A 206 6.19 15.82 12.57
CA ARG A 206 5.92 17.23 12.81
C ARG A 206 6.74 17.70 14.00
N ASN A 207 7.67 18.63 13.78
CA ASN A 207 8.61 19.11 14.79
C ASN A 207 9.33 17.95 15.53
N GLY A 208 9.78 16.94 14.77
CA GLY A 208 10.47 15.75 15.29
C GLY A 208 9.58 14.72 16.02
N THR A 209 8.26 14.95 16.11
CA THR A 209 7.29 13.99 16.67
C THR A 209 6.60 13.25 15.52
N PRO A 210 6.57 11.90 15.53
CA PRO A 210 5.90 11.15 14.47
C PRO A 210 4.38 11.35 14.57
N VAL A 211 3.72 11.53 13.43
CA VAL A 211 2.27 11.75 13.34
C VAL A 211 1.55 10.71 12.48
N GLY A 212 2.27 9.93 11.69
CA GLY A 212 1.70 8.83 10.93
C GLY A 212 2.77 8.07 10.14
N ILE A 213 2.38 6.90 9.64
CA ILE A 213 3.26 5.98 8.92
C ILE A 213 2.54 5.37 7.72
N TYR A 214 3.28 5.19 6.61
CA TYR A 214 2.89 4.47 5.42
C TYR A 214 3.65 3.14 5.34
N TYR A 215 2.97 2.10 4.87
CA TYR A 215 3.48 0.76 4.61
C TYR A 215 3.32 0.44 3.12
N SER A 216 4.43 0.24 2.38
CA SER A 216 4.39 -0.19 0.97
C SER A 216 3.84 -1.61 0.85
N GLN A 217 2.96 -1.81 -0.12
CA GLN A 217 2.39 -3.11 -0.45
C GLN A 217 2.29 -3.19 -1.96
N HIS A 218 3.23 -3.89 -2.58
CA HIS A 218 3.29 -4.05 -4.03
C HIS A 218 3.28 -2.68 -4.75
N SER A 219 2.28 -2.40 -5.59
CA SER A 219 2.12 -1.12 -6.29
C SER A 219 1.44 0.00 -5.49
N ASP A 220 1.00 -0.26 -4.25
CA ASP A 220 0.25 0.69 -3.40
C ASP A 220 0.68 0.53 -1.93
N GLY A 221 -0.25 0.65 -0.99
CA GLY A 221 0.05 0.51 0.44
C GLY A 221 -1.10 0.89 1.35
N SER A 222 -0.80 0.88 2.64
CA SER A 222 -1.70 1.27 3.73
C SER A 222 -1.03 2.32 4.60
N ALA A 223 -1.81 3.19 5.23
CA ALA A 223 -1.28 4.23 6.11
C ALA A 223 -2.13 4.39 7.35
N TYR A 224 -1.48 4.78 8.44
CA TYR A 224 -2.07 4.87 9.77
C TYR A 224 -1.57 6.12 10.47
N ASP A 225 -2.45 6.75 11.26
CA ASP A 225 -2.03 7.78 12.21
C ASP A 225 -1.18 7.14 13.31
N TRP A 226 -0.25 7.89 13.92
CA TRP A 226 0.73 7.30 14.83
C TRP A 226 0.11 6.71 16.12
N ASP A 227 -1.07 7.18 16.51
CA ASP A 227 -1.85 6.72 17.66
C ASP A 227 -2.96 5.71 17.28
N ASP A 228 -2.97 5.22 16.04
CA ASP A 228 -3.93 4.21 15.57
C ASP A 228 -3.71 2.87 16.29
N GLU A 229 -4.80 2.25 16.78
CA GLU A 229 -4.79 0.99 17.53
C GLU A 229 -4.25 -0.20 16.72
N THR A 230 -4.24 -0.11 15.39
CA THR A 230 -3.66 -1.14 14.52
C THR A 230 -2.13 -1.17 14.54
N LEU A 231 -1.48 -0.07 14.95
CA LEU A 231 -0.04 0.02 15.01
C LEU A 231 0.49 -0.64 16.28
N SER A 232 1.35 -1.63 16.11
CA SER A 232 2.13 -2.20 17.21
C SER A 232 3.48 -1.51 17.30
N LEU A 233 3.85 -1.05 18.50
CA LEU A 233 5.16 -0.43 18.77
C LEU A 233 6.00 -1.34 19.67
N THR A 234 7.28 -1.50 19.35
CA THR A 234 8.30 -2.04 20.27
C THR A 234 9.09 -0.86 20.84
N GLY A 235 8.82 -0.50 22.08
CA GLY A 235 9.29 0.77 22.64
C GLY A 235 8.64 1.94 21.88
N GLU A 236 9.44 2.78 21.24
CA GLU A 236 8.98 3.90 20.40
C GLU A 236 8.93 3.56 18.90
N ARG A 237 9.33 2.34 18.51
CA ARG A 237 9.54 1.96 17.11
C ARG A 237 8.36 1.16 16.57
N PRO A 238 7.76 1.54 15.43
CA PRO A 238 6.67 0.79 14.83
C PRO A 238 7.18 -0.54 14.28
N VAL A 239 6.36 -1.57 14.42
CA VAL A 239 6.64 -2.91 13.92
C VAL A 239 6.04 -3.06 12.52
N VAL A 240 6.78 -3.77 11.68
CA VAL A 240 6.44 -4.10 10.30
C VAL A 240 6.59 -5.59 10.13
N TYR A 241 5.68 -6.23 9.41
CA TYR A 241 5.77 -7.63 9.04
C TYR A 241 5.95 -7.71 7.52
N SER A 242 7.10 -8.21 7.09
CA SER A 242 7.41 -8.38 5.67
C SER A 242 6.86 -9.72 5.20
N ALA A 243 6.12 -9.69 4.09
CA ALA A 243 5.44 -10.85 3.53
C ALA A 243 6.40 -11.89 2.94
N TYR A 244 6.01 -13.16 3.04
CA TYR A 244 6.74 -14.29 2.48
C TYR A 244 6.84 -14.23 0.95
N GLY A 245 8.05 -14.00 0.44
CA GLY A 245 8.41 -14.03 -0.97
C GLY A 245 8.19 -12.71 -1.71
N SER A 246 7.12 -11.98 -1.39
CA SER A 246 6.75 -10.69 -2.00
C SER A 246 7.26 -9.46 -1.25
N HIS A 247 7.76 -9.66 -0.03
CA HIS A 247 8.26 -8.64 0.91
C HIS A 247 7.34 -7.47 1.26
N ALA A 248 6.10 -7.43 0.77
CA ALA A 248 5.11 -6.41 1.09
C ALA A 248 5.02 -6.17 2.60
N ASN A 249 4.92 -4.90 2.99
CA ASN A 249 4.98 -4.48 4.38
C ASN A 249 3.59 -4.35 4.99
N TRP A 250 3.37 -5.02 6.12
CA TRP A 250 2.11 -5.02 6.84
C TRP A 250 2.28 -4.56 8.30
N ALA A 251 1.26 -3.90 8.85
CA ALA A 251 1.28 -3.40 10.23
C ALA A 251 1.02 -4.50 11.28
N PHE A 252 0.43 -5.62 10.86
CA PHE A 252 0.09 -6.76 11.72
C PHE A 252 0.36 -8.09 11.00
N PRO A 253 0.60 -9.19 11.74
CA PRO A 253 0.86 -10.49 11.13
C PRO A 253 -0.44 -11.15 10.63
N GLY A 254 -0.30 -12.23 9.89
CA GLY A 254 -1.39 -13.03 9.36
C GLY A 254 -1.47 -13.00 7.84
N ASP A 255 -2.67 -13.31 7.35
CA ASP A 255 -2.97 -13.46 5.94
C ASP A 255 -3.58 -12.17 5.40
N HIS A 256 -2.92 -11.56 4.41
CA HIS A 256 -3.35 -10.31 3.82
C HIS A 256 -3.62 -10.48 2.33
N ILE A 257 -4.84 -10.15 1.91
CA ILE A 257 -5.24 -10.30 0.51
C ILE A 257 -4.95 -8.99 -0.22
N HIS A 258 -4.28 -9.05 -1.37
CA HIS A 258 -4.07 -7.90 -2.25
C HIS A 258 -4.67 -8.08 -3.66
N ASP A 259 -4.51 -7.07 -4.53
CA ASP A 259 -5.31 -6.79 -5.74
C ASP A 259 -5.37 -7.88 -6.82
N GLU A 260 -4.64 -8.97 -6.65
CA GLU A 260 -4.47 -10.05 -7.62
C GLU A 260 -4.93 -11.41 -7.08
N VAL A 261 -5.81 -11.42 -6.08
CA VAL A 261 -6.33 -12.63 -5.37
C VAL A 261 -5.27 -13.45 -4.64
N LEU A 262 -4.04 -12.97 -4.64
CA LEU A 262 -2.90 -13.49 -3.91
C LEU A 262 -2.96 -13.04 -2.45
N VAL A 263 -2.42 -13.89 -1.59
CA VAL A 263 -2.36 -13.70 -0.15
C VAL A 263 -0.90 -13.59 0.28
N ASP A 264 -0.56 -12.45 0.85
CA ASP A 264 0.67 -12.24 1.58
C ASP A 264 0.56 -12.93 2.95
N TYR A 265 1.53 -13.77 3.28
CA TYR A 265 1.66 -14.36 4.60
C TYR A 265 2.73 -13.63 5.39
N CYS A 266 2.36 -13.17 6.58
CA CYS A 266 3.21 -12.39 7.45
C CYS A 266 3.28 -13.04 8.84
N ASP A 267 4.48 -13.22 9.39
CA ASP A 267 4.67 -13.70 10.75
C ASP A 267 5.85 -12.99 11.46
N ALA A 268 5.97 -13.24 12.76
CA ALA A 268 7.06 -12.71 13.58
C ALA A 268 8.28 -13.64 13.55
N GLY A 269 8.91 -13.77 12.38
CA GLY A 269 10.09 -14.63 12.18
C GLY A 269 11.38 -14.02 12.73
N GLN A 270 12.25 -13.55 11.84
CA GLN A 270 13.54 -12.96 12.21
C GLN A 270 13.41 -11.43 12.31
N LEU A 271 13.79 -10.85 13.45
CA LEU A 271 13.81 -9.39 13.62
C LEU A 271 14.95 -8.79 12.81
N TRP A 272 14.71 -7.64 12.20
CA TRP A 272 15.69 -6.79 11.54
C TRP A 272 15.54 -5.34 12.00
N ASP A 273 16.66 -4.74 12.40
CA ASP A 273 16.83 -3.31 12.61
C ASP A 273 17.47 -2.67 11.36
N PRO A 274 16.66 -2.05 10.48
CA PRO A 274 17.17 -1.53 9.21
C PRO A 274 18.14 -0.36 9.39
N VAL A 275 18.00 0.43 10.46
CA VAL A 275 18.82 1.64 10.65
C VAL A 275 20.15 1.38 11.35
N SER A 276 20.43 0.14 11.77
CA SER A 276 21.74 -0.24 12.34
C SER A 276 22.86 -0.16 11.30
N MET A 277 22.54 -0.41 10.02
CA MET A 277 23.44 -0.29 8.88
C MET A 277 22.67 0.26 7.67
N ALA A 278 22.58 1.58 7.58
CA ALA A 278 21.86 2.28 6.52
C ALA A 278 22.66 3.44 5.92
N TYR A 279 22.35 3.77 4.67
CA TYR A 279 22.73 5.05 4.09
C TYR A 279 21.67 6.10 4.40
N PHE A 280 22.09 7.29 4.85
CA PHE A 280 21.19 8.37 5.19
C PHE A 280 21.37 9.56 4.24
N TYR A 281 20.25 10.11 3.77
CA TYR A 281 20.24 11.23 2.84
C TYR A 281 19.22 12.27 3.26
N ARG A 282 19.50 13.51 2.89
CA ARG A 282 18.54 14.61 2.84
C ARG A 282 18.25 14.92 1.37
N PHE A 283 16.98 14.95 1.02
CA PHE A 283 16.49 15.32 -0.29
C PHE A 283 15.92 16.74 -0.25
N ASP A 284 16.37 17.61 -1.15
CA ASP A 284 15.78 18.92 -1.36
C ASP A 284 14.63 18.79 -2.38
N PRO A 285 13.37 19.02 -1.98
CA PRO A 285 12.21 18.86 -2.86
C PRO A 285 12.14 19.90 -3.99
N THR A 286 12.88 21.01 -3.89
CA THR A 286 12.88 22.09 -4.89
C THR A 286 13.95 21.87 -5.94
N THR A 287 15.16 21.51 -5.51
CA THR A 287 16.31 21.32 -6.43
C THR A 287 16.50 19.86 -6.83
N THR A 288 15.77 18.93 -6.23
CA THR A 288 15.92 17.47 -6.37
C THR A 288 17.31 16.94 -5.97
N LYS A 289 18.07 17.74 -5.23
CA LYS A 289 19.43 17.39 -4.80
C LYS A 289 19.36 16.42 -3.63
N LEU A 290 20.10 15.32 -3.73
CA LEU A 290 20.42 14.44 -2.61
C LEU A 290 21.75 14.85 -1.96
N THR A 291 21.75 14.95 -0.64
CA THR A 291 22.94 15.17 0.18
C THR A 291 23.07 14.04 1.18
N ARG A 292 24.18 13.31 1.17
CA ARG A 292 24.44 12.28 2.19
C ARG A 292 24.66 12.94 3.55
N ILE A 293 24.02 12.39 4.58
CA ILE A 293 24.16 12.79 5.98
C ILE A 293 24.63 11.59 6.79
N TYR A 294 25.24 11.84 7.95
CA TYR A 294 25.88 10.79 8.74
C TYR A 294 25.37 10.78 10.17
N PRO A 295 25.25 9.62 10.83
CA PRO A 295 25.07 9.58 12.27
C PRO A 295 26.22 10.34 12.97
N PRO A 296 25.96 10.95 14.15
CA PRO A 296 26.98 11.73 14.85
C PRO A 296 28.28 10.93 15.09
N GLY A 297 29.43 11.52 14.75
CA GLY A 297 30.76 10.95 15.02
C GLY A 297 31.33 10.04 13.92
N LEU A 298 30.60 9.79 12.82
CA LEU A 298 31.14 9.06 11.66
C LEU A 298 31.82 10.03 10.66
N PRO A 299 32.98 9.66 10.09
CA PRO A 299 33.67 10.50 9.12
C PRO A 299 32.91 10.55 7.78
N ASN A 300 33.01 11.69 7.09
CA ASN A 300 32.49 11.85 5.74
C ASN A 300 33.20 10.89 4.78
N GLY A 301 32.44 10.03 4.10
CA GLY A 301 32.90 9.15 3.02
C GLY A 301 32.40 9.59 1.64
N SER A 302 32.47 8.69 0.66
CA SER A 302 31.82 8.85 -0.65
C SER A 302 30.36 9.29 -0.52
N ASN A 303 29.84 10.06 -1.48
CA ASN A 303 28.47 10.55 -1.39
C ASN A 303 27.43 9.46 -1.65
N PHE A 304 27.72 8.43 -2.45
CA PHE A 304 26.81 7.35 -2.84
C PHE A 304 25.42 7.83 -3.27
N THR A 305 25.33 8.96 -3.97
CA THR A 305 24.04 9.52 -4.39
C THR A 305 23.54 8.96 -5.73
N SER A 306 24.43 8.40 -6.54
CA SER A 306 24.15 8.05 -7.93
C SER A 306 23.15 6.92 -8.06
N PHE A 307 23.26 5.85 -7.26
CA PHE A 307 22.31 4.74 -7.34
C PHE A 307 20.86 5.14 -7.03
N LEU A 308 20.64 6.13 -6.17
CA LEU A 308 19.30 6.65 -5.90
C LEU A 308 18.72 7.35 -7.13
N HIS A 309 19.55 8.08 -7.87
CA HIS A 309 19.14 8.75 -9.10
C HIS A 309 18.98 7.80 -10.30
N TYR A 310 19.44 6.55 -10.21
CA TYR A 310 19.24 5.58 -11.28
C TYR A 310 17.74 5.28 -11.46
N SER A 311 17.24 5.53 -12.67
CA SER A 311 15.82 5.47 -13.04
C SER A 311 15.44 4.21 -13.82
N GLY A 312 16.42 3.37 -14.14
CA GLY A 312 16.21 2.09 -14.81
C GLY A 312 15.66 1.01 -13.89
N LEU A 313 15.70 -0.23 -14.39
CA LEU A 313 15.19 -1.40 -13.68
C LEU A 313 16.30 -2.02 -12.83
N TRP A 314 16.00 -2.22 -11.55
CA TRP A 314 16.82 -2.99 -10.62
C TRP A 314 16.50 -4.47 -10.79
N GLY A 315 17.00 -5.07 -11.86
CA GLY A 315 16.76 -6.48 -12.19
C GLY A 315 16.57 -6.72 -13.68
N ASP A 316 16.37 -8.00 -14.02
CA ASP A 316 16.11 -8.47 -15.39
C ASP A 316 14.84 -7.86 -16.01
N LEU A 317 14.78 -7.89 -17.34
CA LEU A 317 13.53 -7.67 -18.07
C LEU A 317 12.64 -8.93 -17.99
N GLN A 318 11.32 -8.71 -17.89
CA GLN A 318 10.32 -9.78 -17.98
C GLN A 318 10.57 -10.67 -19.20
N TYR A 319 10.61 -11.99 -19.01
CA TYR A 319 10.76 -12.92 -20.11
C TYR A 319 9.61 -12.82 -21.14
N PRO A 320 9.91 -13.02 -22.44
CA PRO A 320 8.89 -13.18 -23.47
C PRO A 320 7.88 -14.30 -23.14
N ASP A 321 6.66 -14.18 -23.66
CA ASP A 321 5.56 -15.12 -23.37
C ASP A 321 5.82 -16.55 -23.87
N ASP A 322 6.65 -16.70 -24.91
CA ASP A 322 7.07 -17.97 -25.49
C ASP A 322 8.35 -18.54 -24.85
N HIS A 323 8.96 -17.81 -23.90
CA HIS A 323 10.16 -18.28 -23.21
C HIS A 323 9.85 -19.55 -22.39
N PRO A 324 10.68 -20.60 -22.45
CA PRO A 324 10.36 -21.90 -21.84
C PRO A 324 10.18 -21.83 -20.31
N ARG A 325 10.85 -20.88 -19.65
CA ARG A 325 10.74 -20.64 -18.21
C ARG A 325 9.56 -19.74 -17.84
N GLN A 326 8.96 -19.04 -18.80
CA GLN A 326 7.83 -18.16 -18.53
C GLN A 326 6.54 -18.98 -18.44
N LYS A 327 5.82 -18.79 -17.35
CA LYS A 327 4.47 -19.32 -17.16
C LYS A 327 3.55 -18.14 -16.89
N THR A 328 2.31 -18.25 -17.38
CA THR A 328 1.28 -17.24 -17.17
C THR A 328 0.07 -17.94 -16.59
N VAL A 329 -0.45 -17.44 -15.47
CA VAL A 329 -1.71 -17.91 -14.93
C VAL A 329 -2.83 -17.59 -15.93
N PRO A 330 -3.57 -18.60 -16.43
CA PRO A 330 -4.71 -18.37 -17.31
C PRO A 330 -5.73 -17.44 -16.64
N TYR A 331 -6.41 -16.59 -17.42
CA TYR A 331 -7.45 -15.64 -16.99
C TYR A 331 -6.98 -14.43 -16.16
N PHE A 332 -5.99 -14.58 -15.29
CA PHE A 332 -5.44 -13.49 -14.48
C PHE A 332 -4.24 -12.80 -15.14
N GLY A 333 -3.55 -13.49 -16.06
CA GLY A 333 -2.40 -12.93 -16.76
C GLY A 333 -1.15 -12.81 -15.88
N LEU A 334 -1.17 -13.35 -14.67
CA LEU A 334 -0.05 -13.28 -13.72
C LEU A 334 1.15 -14.03 -14.28
N LYS A 335 2.25 -13.31 -14.43
CA LYS A 335 3.49 -13.77 -15.06
C LYS A 335 4.39 -14.41 -14.00
N ARG A 336 5.08 -15.49 -14.36
CA ARG A 336 6.02 -16.15 -13.44
C ARG A 336 7.18 -15.23 -13.11
N TYR A 337 7.90 -14.80 -14.13
CA TYR A 337 8.95 -13.79 -14.01
C TYR A 337 8.41 -12.47 -14.57
N VAL A 338 8.68 -11.38 -13.86
CA VAL A 338 8.38 -10.00 -14.25
C VAL A 338 9.67 -9.18 -14.23
N SER A 339 9.62 -7.96 -14.77
CA SER A 339 10.77 -7.06 -14.74
C SER A 339 11.08 -6.62 -13.31
N GLY A 340 12.37 -6.43 -12.99
CA GLY A 340 12.78 -5.79 -11.74
C GLY A 340 12.18 -4.38 -11.60
N PRO A 341 11.99 -3.88 -10.36
CA PRO A 341 11.35 -2.59 -10.12
C PRO A 341 12.27 -1.42 -10.44
N THR A 342 11.71 -0.22 -10.53
CA THR A 342 12.48 1.02 -10.53
C THR A 342 12.92 1.42 -9.12
N GLY A 343 13.99 2.22 -9.03
CA GLY A 343 14.60 2.61 -7.75
C GLY A 343 13.81 3.63 -6.92
N PRO A 344 14.30 3.96 -5.70
CA PRO A 344 13.59 4.78 -4.70
C PRO A 344 13.11 6.15 -5.19
N MET A 345 13.85 6.82 -6.07
CA MET A 345 13.47 8.14 -6.60
C MET A 345 12.16 8.14 -7.40
N THR A 346 11.71 6.97 -7.86
CA THR A 346 10.44 6.81 -8.57
C THR A 346 9.22 6.66 -7.64
N LYS A 347 9.43 6.51 -6.32
CA LYS A 347 8.37 6.20 -5.33
C LYS A 347 7.63 7.45 -4.78
N GLN A 348 7.62 8.54 -5.54
CA GLN A 348 6.99 9.83 -5.20
C GLN A 348 7.40 10.36 -3.81
N LEU A 349 8.66 10.79 -3.68
CA LEU A 349 9.23 11.24 -2.40
C LEU A 349 8.57 12.51 -1.83
N VAL A 350 8.01 13.37 -2.69
CA VAL A 350 7.35 14.62 -2.27
C VAL A 350 5.83 14.39 -2.23
N ARG A 351 5.27 14.21 -1.03
CA ARG A 351 3.85 13.86 -0.83
C ARG A 351 3.07 14.92 -0.07
N LYS A 352 1.78 15.09 -0.38
CA LYS A 352 0.86 15.92 0.42
C LYS A 352 0.45 15.23 1.71
N GLY A 353 0.25 13.91 1.66
CA GLY A 353 -0.17 13.06 2.77
C GLY A 353 0.77 11.89 2.98
N LEU A 354 0.32 10.89 3.74
CA LEU A 354 1.05 9.62 3.89
C LEU A 354 1.09 8.82 2.59
N PHE A 355 0.01 8.85 1.82
CA PHE A 355 -0.10 8.18 0.53
C PHE A 355 0.65 8.93 -0.59
N PRO A 356 1.12 8.20 -1.63
CA PRO A 356 1.51 8.82 -2.89
C PRO A 356 0.38 9.71 -3.45
N ASP A 357 0.75 10.83 -4.06
CA ASP A 357 -0.21 11.80 -4.59
C ASP A 357 -0.90 11.30 -5.88
N ASP A 358 -0.16 10.57 -6.72
CA ASP A 358 -0.67 9.92 -7.92
C ASP A 358 -0.74 8.41 -7.71
N ARG A 359 -1.90 7.93 -7.25
CA ARG A 359 -2.14 6.50 -7.08
C ARG A 359 -2.54 5.90 -8.43
N GLY A 360 -1.89 4.80 -8.80
CA GLY A 360 -2.22 4.05 -10.01
C GLY A 360 -3.71 3.72 -10.08
N ARG A 361 -4.31 3.84 -11.26
CA ARG A 361 -5.71 3.42 -11.46
C ARG A 361 -5.77 1.91 -11.49
N LYS A 362 -6.48 1.31 -10.53
CA LYS A 362 -6.78 -0.13 -10.58
C LYS A 362 -7.57 -0.44 -11.85
N SER A 363 -7.19 -1.52 -12.54
CA SER A 363 -7.97 -2.02 -13.67
C SER A 363 -9.37 -2.43 -13.20
N TRP A 364 -10.33 -2.51 -14.14
CA TRP A 364 -11.69 -2.94 -13.78
C TRP A 364 -11.69 -4.35 -13.17
N LEU A 365 -10.77 -5.22 -13.61
CA LEU A 365 -10.57 -6.55 -13.06
C LEU A 365 -10.03 -6.49 -11.62
N GLN A 366 -8.97 -5.72 -11.37
CA GLN A 366 -8.42 -5.52 -10.01
C GLN A 366 -9.46 -4.90 -9.07
N TRP A 367 -10.27 -3.96 -9.57
CA TRP A 367 -11.37 -3.39 -8.79
C TRP A 367 -12.44 -4.44 -8.47
N ALA A 368 -12.86 -5.24 -9.45
CA ALA A 368 -13.86 -6.29 -9.26
C ALA A 368 -13.36 -7.39 -8.31
N VAL A 369 -12.08 -7.77 -8.44
CA VAL A 369 -11.37 -8.62 -7.49
C VAL A 369 -11.42 -7.98 -6.11
N GLY A 370 -10.99 -6.73 -5.95
CA GLY A 370 -11.01 -6.02 -4.66
C GLY A 370 -12.41 -6.00 -4.02
N VAL A 371 -13.46 -5.78 -4.80
CA VAL A 371 -14.85 -5.86 -4.33
C VAL A 371 -15.18 -7.28 -3.86
N PHE A 372 -14.89 -8.31 -4.67
CA PHE A 372 -15.10 -9.70 -4.30
C PHE A 372 -14.35 -10.06 -3.01
N MET A 373 -13.09 -9.67 -2.89
CA MET A 373 -12.24 -9.91 -1.73
C MET A 373 -12.77 -9.22 -0.47
N SER A 374 -13.24 -7.97 -0.57
CA SER A 374 -13.84 -7.25 0.57
C SER A 374 -15.10 -7.94 1.11
N LEU A 375 -15.85 -8.60 0.23
CA LEU A 375 -17.05 -9.36 0.57
C LEU A 375 -16.73 -10.82 0.92
N TYR A 376 -15.51 -11.29 0.68
CA TYR A 376 -15.17 -12.70 0.86
C TYR A 376 -15.31 -13.18 2.31
N PRO A 377 -14.73 -12.49 3.33
CA PRO A 377 -14.85 -12.92 4.73
C PRO A 377 -16.30 -13.00 5.24
N CYS A 378 -17.17 -12.09 4.78
CA CYS A 378 -18.54 -11.99 5.27
C CYS A 378 -19.54 -12.81 4.45
N CYS A 379 -19.41 -12.84 3.13
CA CYS A 379 -20.42 -13.39 2.22
C CYS A 379 -20.01 -14.69 1.52
N PHE A 380 -18.72 -14.93 1.30
CA PHE A 380 -18.24 -16.02 0.44
C PHE A 380 -17.34 -17.05 1.13
N ARG A 381 -17.05 -16.88 2.42
CA ARG A 381 -16.28 -17.86 3.21
C ARG A 381 -17.17 -19.00 3.71
N GLY A 382 -16.90 -20.23 3.25
CA GLY A 382 -17.55 -21.46 3.73
C GLY A 382 -19.04 -21.54 3.37
N TRP A 383 -19.88 -22.00 4.31
CA TRP A 383 -21.32 -22.21 4.05
C TRP A 383 -22.08 -20.92 3.66
N ARG A 384 -21.55 -19.75 4.04
CA ARG A 384 -22.13 -18.44 3.72
C ARG A 384 -22.16 -18.16 2.22
N ALA A 385 -21.24 -18.76 1.45
CA ALA A 385 -21.26 -18.67 -0.01
C ALA A 385 -22.54 -19.23 -0.63
N TRP A 386 -23.04 -20.36 -0.10
CA TRP A 386 -24.28 -20.99 -0.56
C TRP A 386 -25.50 -20.14 -0.23
N LEU A 387 -25.52 -19.52 0.95
CA LEU A 387 -26.57 -18.56 1.32
C LEU A 387 -26.56 -17.32 0.43
N SER A 388 -25.39 -16.70 0.25
CA SER A 388 -25.24 -15.52 -0.60
C SER A 388 -25.60 -15.83 -2.06
N GLY A 389 -25.21 -17.02 -2.55
CA GLY A 389 -25.58 -17.52 -3.87
C GLY A 389 -27.10 -17.72 -4.01
N ALA A 390 -27.75 -18.33 -3.02
CA ALA A 390 -29.20 -18.51 -3.03
C ALA A 390 -29.96 -17.16 -3.01
N VAL A 391 -29.49 -16.20 -2.21
CA VAL A 391 -30.04 -14.84 -2.17
C VAL A 391 -29.84 -14.12 -3.51
N PHE A 392 -28.65 -14.23 -4.10
CA PHE A 392 -28.36 -13.62 -5.41
C PHE A 392 -29.24 -14.20 -6.52
N VAL A 393 -29.39 -15.53 -6.57
CA VAL A 393 -30.32 -16.19 -7.51
C VAL A 393 -31.76 -15.76 -7.26
N GLY A 394 -32.17 -15.63 -6.00
CA GLY A 394 -33.49 -15.10 -5.62
C GLY A 394 -33.73 -13.66 -6.11
N LEU A 395 -32.72 -12.79 -6.00
CA LEU A 395 -32.79 -11.41 -6.49
C LEU A 395 -32.79 -11.35 -8.02
N LEU A 396 -31.94 -12.14 -8.68
CA LEU A 396 -31.85 -12.18 -10.14
C LEU A 396 -33.15 -12.71 -10.76
N THR A 397 -33.71 -13.79 -10.20
CA THR A 397 -35.01 -14.32 -10.62
C THR A 397 -36.13 -13.31 -10.39
N SER A 398 -36.15 -12.63 -9.25
CA SER A 398 -37.12 -11.55 -8.97
C SER A 398 -37.01 -10.40 -9.97
N PHE A 399 -35.77 -9.99 -10.31
CA PHE A 399 -35.53 -8.94 -11.30
C PHE A 399 -35.98 -9.36 -12.71
N VAL A 400 -35.66 -10.58 -13.12
CA VAL A 400 -36.10 -11.15 -14.41
C VAL A 400 -37.63 -11.23 -14.46
N LEU A 401 -38.28 -11.68 -13.40
CA LEU A 401 -39.75 -11.73 -13.32
C LEU A 401 -40.36 -10.33 -13.34
N ALA A 402 -39.78 -9.35 -12.64
CA ALA A 402 -40.22 -7.96 -12.67
C ALA A 402 -40.05 -7.35 -14.06
N PHE A 403 -38.94 -7.64 -14.74
CA PHE A 403 -38.69 -7.20 -16.12
C PHE A 403 -39.68 -7.83 -17.10
N ILE A 404 -39.89 -9.15 -17.02
CA ILE A 404 -40.90 -9.85 -17.83
C ILE A 404 -42.28 -9.25 -17.56
N PHE A 405 -42.66 -9.06 -16.29
CA PHE A 405 -43.95 -8.45 -15.93
C PHE A 405 -44.09 -7.04 -16.50
N ALA A 406 -43.04 -6.20 -16.39
CA ALA A 406 -43.04 -4.85 -16.95
C ALA A 406 -43.18 -4.86 -18.47
N VAL A 407 -42.45 -5.72 -19.18
CA VAL A 407 -42.55 -5.88 -20.64
C VAL A 407 -43.93 -6.40 -21.04
N THR A 408 -44.47 -7.38 -20.32
CA THR A 408 -45.79 -7.98 -20.61
C THR A 408 -46.90 -6.96 -20.38
N ARG A 409 -46.82 -6.20 -19.29
CA ARG A 409 -47.74 -5.09 -18.99
C ARG A 409 -47.64 -3.96 -20.02
N HIS A 410 -46.43 -3.63 -20.48
CA HIS A 410 -46.22 -2.62 -21.51
C HIS A 410 -46.75 -3.07 -22.89
N ARG A 411 -46.61 -4.35 -23.22
CA ARG A 411 -47.21 -4.95 -24.44
C ARG A 411 -48.74 -4.98 -24.34
N ALA A 412 -49.30 -5.35 -23.19
CA ALA A 412 -50.73 -5.34 -22.94
C ALA A 412 -51.33 -3.91 -23.02
N SER A 413 -50.63 -2.90 -22.50
CA SER A 413 -51.08 -1.50 -22.62
C SER A 413 -51.00 -0.96 -24.04
N ARG A 414 -50.13 -1.51 -24.90
CA ARG A 414 -50.07 -1.19 -26.34
C ARG A 414 -51.06 -2.01 -27.19
N THR A 415 -51.57 -3.12 -26.66
CA THR A 415 -52.66 -3.90 -27.26
C THR A 415 -53.99 -3.50 -26.64
N GLY A 416 -54.29 -2.21 -26.66
CA GLY A 416 -55.62 -1.69 -26.34
C GLY A 416 -56.54 -1.76 -27.57
N TYR A 417 -57.53 -2.65 -27.51
CA TYR A 417 -58.79 -2.67 -28.28
C TYR A 417 -58.73 -2.65 -29.82
N LYS A 418 -58.81 -3.83 -30.45
CA LYS A 418 -59.43 -3.96 -31.79
C LYS A 418 -60.95 -4.01 -31.60
N LYS A 419 -61.63 -2.94 -32.01
CA LYS A 419 -63.09 -2.92 -32.20
C LYS A 419 -63.42 -3.99 -33.24
N VAL A 420 -64.25 -4.96 -32.89
CA VAL A 420 -64.75 -5.95 -33.85
C VAL A 420 -65.82 -5.24 -34.68
N ASP A 421 -65.49 -4.84 -35.90
CA ASP A 421 -66.50 -4.50 -36.91
C ASP A 421 -67.18 -5.80 -37.33
N ALA A 422 -68.31 -6.10 -36.72
CA ALA A 422 -69.22 -7.13 -37.19
C ALA A 422 -69.92 -6.61 -38.46
N GLY A 423 -69.23 -6.68 -39.59
CA GLY A 423 -69.76 -6.43 -40.93
C GLY A 423 -70.52 -7.65 -41.47
N VAL A 424 -71.58 -8.07 -40.78
CA VAL A 424 -72.57 -9.00 -41.34
C VAL A 424 -73.95 -8.42 -41.09
N ASP A 425 -74.52 -7.86 -42.16
CA ASP A 425 -75.92 -7.48 -42.26
C ASP A 425 -76.81 -8.69 -41.96
N VAL A 426 -77.59 -8.61 -40.88
CA VAL A 426 -78.71 -9.52 -40.63
C VAL A 426 -79.99 -8.74 -40.97
N PRO A 427 -80.79 -9.18 -41.96
CA PRO A 427 -81.96 -8.43 -42.40
C PRO A 427 -83.05 -8.38 -41.31
N LEU A 428 -83.60 -7.20 -41.13
CA LEU A 428 -84.85 -6.97 -40.41
C LEU A 428 -86.01 -7.54 -41.24
N GLU A 429 -86.51 -8.74 -40.89
CA GLU A 429 -87.88 -9.11 -41.20
C GLU A 429 -88.41 -10.22 -40.28
N THR A 430 -89.62 -9.98 -39.78
CA THR A 430 -90.62 -10.94 -39.25
C THR A 430 -90.46 -11.47 -37.82
N LEU A 431 -91.34 -10.95 -36.94
CA LEU A 431 -92.34 -11.67 -36.12
C LEU A 431 -92.40 -11.33 -34.62
N GLU A 432 -93.48 -10.61 -34.32
CA GLU A 432 -94.43 -10.74 -33.20
C GLU A 432 -94.02 -10.52 -31.73
N TYR A 433 -94.53 -9.37 -31.27
CA TYR A 433 -95.02 -8.98 -29.95
C TYR A 433 -95.54 -10.12 -29.03
N ARG A 434 -94.99 -10.19 -27.80
CA ARG A 434 -95.72 -10.61 -26.59
C ARG A 434 -95.26 -9.75 -25.41
N ASP A 435 -96.17 -8.92 -24.92
CA ASP A 435 -96.12 -8.39 -23.56
C ASP A 435 -96.32 -9.53 -22.55
N ASP A 436 -95.66 -9.45 -21.39
CA ASP A 436 -96.41 -9.44 -20.12
C ASP A 436 -95.53 -9.06 -18.92
N ILE A 437 -96.25 -8.48 -17.95
CA ILE A 437 -95.83 -7.65 -16.82
C ILE A 437 -95.63 -8.52 -15.55
N ASN A 438 -94.76 -8.02 -14.66
CA ASN A 438 -94.91 -7.92 -13.20
C ASN A 438 -94.16 -8.86 -12.22
N SER A 439 -93.56 -8.15 -11.25
CA SER A 439 -93.57 -8.33 -9.79
C SER A 439 -92.85 -9.51 -9.11
N GLY A 440 -91.89 -9.15 -8.24
CA GLY A 440 -92.10 -9.28 -6.78
C GLY A 440 -91.23 -10.27 -5.98
N ALA A 441 -90.82 -9.82 -4.79
CA ALA A 441 -90.32 -10.53 -3.59
C ALA A 441 -88.90 -11.14 -3.67
N VAL A 442 -87.91 -10.74 -2.85
CA VAL A 442 -87.74 -10.92 -1.38
C VAL A 442 -87.69 -12.41 -1.00
N ASP A 443 -86.52 -12.94 -0.61
CA ASP A 443 -86.29 -13.36 0.78
C ASP A 443 -84.85 -13.78 1.09
N ASP A 444 -84.53 -13.56 2.36
CA ASP A 444 -83.35 -13.86 3.16
C ASP A 444 -83.26 -15.38 3.51
N ALA A 445 -82.05 -15.92 3.78
CA ALA A 445 -81.82 -17.00 4.77
C ALA A 445 -80.43 -17.69 4.72
N PHE A 446 -79.77 -17.60 5.89
CA PHE A 446 -79.11 -18.68 6.65
C PHE A 446 -77.62 -19.05 6.50
N ARG A 447 -76.89 -18.63 7.55
CA ARG A 447 -75.79 -19.28 8.30
C ARG A 447 -75.71 -20.81 8.19
N ARG A 448 -74.48 -21.34 8.05
CA ARG A 448 -73.59 -21.75 9.16
C ARG A 448 -72.17 -22.00 8.66
#